data_AF-A0A2C9LE93-F1
#
_entry.id   AF-A0A2C9LE93-F1
#
_cell.length_a   1.000
_cell.length_b   1.000
_cell.length_c   1.000
_cell.angle_alpha   90.00
_cell.angle_beta   90.00
_cell.angle_gamma   90.00
#
_symmetry.space_group_name_H-M   'P 1'
#
loop_
_entity.id
_entity.type
_entity.pdbx_description
1 polymer ?
#
loop_
_entity_poly.entity_id
_entity_poly.type
_entity_poly.pdbx_seq_one_letter_code
_entity_poly.pdbx_strand_id
1 'polypeptide(L)'
;MAALPHIVCFFVTTAGKNGDELGSDEEQIVQVVYLLYDQNNNKVVDVQNYYVKPQPNELTETLLTDDCKAETGLDEELVKQAPPLDHVLEEVTCQLDLTM
;
A
#
# COMPACT_ATOMS: atom_id res chain seq x y z
N MET A 1 5.28 -30.76 4.48
CA MET A 1 5.48 -29.29 4.48
C MET A 1 4.18 -28.71 4.98
N ALA A 2 4.15 -28.19 6.21
CA ALA A 2 2.93 -27.61 6.76
C ALA A 2 2.57 -26.40 5.88
N ALA A 3 1.36 -26.40 5.31
CA ALA A 3 0.84 -25.21 4.66
C ALA A 3 0.78 -24.10 5.72
N LEU A 4 1.32 -22.92 5.41
CA LEU A 4 1.15 -21.78 6.29
C LEU A 4 -0.37 -21.52 6.40
N PRO A 5 -0.94 -21.53 7.61
CA PRO A 5 -2.38 -21.43 7.80
C PRO A 5 -2.95 -20.06 7.38
N HIS A 6 -2.08 -19.06 7.23
CA HIS A 6 -2.44 -17.69 6.89
C HIS A 6 -1.86 -17.28 5.53
N ILE A 7 -2.67 -16.61 4.72
CA ILE A 7 -2.25 -15.88 3.51
C ILE A 7 -2.20 -14.40 3.87
N VAL A 8 -1.10 -13.74 3.52
CA VAL A 8 -1.01 -12.28 3.52
C VAL A 8 -1.06 -11.81 2.06
N CYS A 9 -2.09 -11.06 1.70
CA CYS A 9 -2.20 -10.40 0.40
C CYS A 9 -1.77 -8.94 0.55
N PHE A 10 -0.79 -8.51 -0.22
CA PHE A 10 -0.39 -7.11 -0.31
C PHE A 10 -0.93 -6.49 -1.60
N PHE A 11 -1.60 -5.37 -1.47
CA PHE A 11 -2.02 -4.51 -2.56
C PHE A 11 -1.29 -3.18 -2.42
N VAL A 12 -0.56 -2.80 -3.46
CA VAL A 12 0.26 -1.60 -3.47
C VAL A 12 -0.20 -0.72 -4.62
N THR A 13 -0.22 0.58 -4.39
CA THR A 13 -0.59 1.61 -5.38
C THR A 13 0.58 2.57 -5.52
N THR A 14 0.93 2.94 -6.74
CA THR A 14 1.98 3.94 -7.02
C THR A 14 1.38 5.28 -7.45
N ALA A 15 2.18 6.34 -7.41
CA ALA A 15 1.76 7.70 -7.76
C ALA A 15 1.36 7.88 -9.23
N GLY A 16 1.76 6.93 -10.10
CA GLY A 16 1.46 6.94 -11.52
C GLY A 16 0.57 5.77 -11.93
N LYS A 17 1.08 4.84 -12.73
CA LYS A 17 0.31 3.74 -13.30
C LYS A 17 0.01 2.64 -12.28
N ASN A 18 -1.22 2.10 -12.34
CA ASN A 18 -1.68 1.02 -11.47
C ASN A 18 -2.15 -0.20 -12.28
N GLY A 19 -2.52 -1.27 -11.58
CA GLY A 19 -2.99 -2.52 -12.19
C GLY A 19 -1.87 -3.29 -12.90
N ASP A 20 -2.09 -3.63 -14.18
CA ASP A 20 -1.11 -4.38 -14.99
C ASP A 20 0.17 -3.57 -15.28
N GLU A 21 0.11 -2.24 -15.16
CA GLU A 21 1.23 -1.34 -15.39
C GLU A 21 1.81 -0.77 -14.08
N LEU A 22 1.51 -1.39 -12.93
CA LEU A 22 1.96 -0.93 -11.61
C LEU A 22 3.48 -0.73 -11.55
N GLY A 23 3.91 0.52 -11.34
CA GLY A 23 5.34 0.88 -11.22
C GLY A 23 6.13 0.82 -12.53
N SER A 24 5.47 0.68 -13.69
CA SER A 24 6.12 0.71 -15.00
C SER A 24 6.74 2.08 -15.33
N ASP A 25 6.32 3.12 -14.63
CA ASP A 25 6.76 4.50 -14.74
C ASP A 25 7.77 4.90 -13.65
N GLU A 26 8.27 3.93 -12.87
CA GLU A 26 9.20 4.13 -11.76
C GLU A 26 8.68 5.13 -10.70
N GLU A 27 7.35 5.30 -10.64
CA GLU A 27 6.69 6.18 -9.69
C GLU A 27 6.68 5.57 -8.28
N GLN A 28 6.71 6.45 -7.28
CA GLN A 28 6.81 6.02 -5.88
C GLN A 28 5.50 5.41 -5.37
N ILE A 29 5.62 4.53 -4.37
CA ILE A 29 4.46 3.93 -3.69
C ILE A 29 3.75 4.99 -2.85
N VAL A 30 2.43 5.05 -2.98
CA VAL A 30 1.56 6.02 -2.27
C VAL A 30 0.53 5.36 -1.37
N GLN A 31 0.31 4.06 -1.53
CA GLN A 31 -0.60 3.30 -0.68
C GLN A 31 -0.15 1.85 -0.58
N VAL A 32 -0.25 1.29 0.64
CA VAL A 32 -0.03 -0.12 0.93
C VAL A 32 -1.22 -0.63 1.73
N VAL A 33 -1.88 -1.64 1.19
CA VAL A 33 -2.98 -2.35 1.85
C VAL A 33 -2.55 -3.78 2.05
N TYR A 34 -2.70 -4.31 3.26
CA TYR A 34 -2.52 -5.74 3.49
C TYR A 34 -3.82 -6.37 3.98
N LEU A 35 -4.04 -7.61 3.55
CA LEU A 35 -5.16 -8.43 3.97
C LEU A 35 -4.61 -9.76 4.50
N LEU A 36 -4.92 -10.04 5.76
CA LEU A 36 -4.60 -11.30 6.41
C LEU A 36 -5.81 -12.24 6.32
N TYR A 37 -5.62 -13.39 5.69
CA TYR A 37 -6.65 -14.39 5.49
C TYR A 37 -6.26 -15.72 6.12
N ASP A 38 -7.09 -16.22 7.03
CA ASP A 38 -6.96 -17.53 7.63
C ASP A 38 -7.63 -18.58 6.74
N GLN A 39 -6.82 -19.49 6.20
CA GLN A 39 -7.30 -20.58 5.34
C GLN A 39 -8.07 -21.65 6.13
N ASN A 40 -7.74 -21.87 7.40
CA ASN A 40 -8.37 -22.90 8.22
C ASN A 40 -9.79 -22.50 8.57
N ASN A 41 -9.98 -21.22 8.92
CA ASN A 41 -11.28 -20.66 9.27
C ASN A 41 -12.02 -20.05 8.07
N ASN A 42 -11.38 -19.98 6.91
CA ASN A 42 -11.89 -19.36 5.68
C ASN A 42 -12.42 -17.94 5.95
N LYS A 43 -11.60 -17.14 6.64
CA LYS A 43 -12.02 -15.81 7.11
C LYS A 43 -10.88 -14.81 6.98
N VAL A 44 -11.24 -13.58 6.60
CA VAL A 44 -10.35 -12.44 6.71
C VAL A 44 -10.19 -12.09 8.19
N VAL A 45 -8.96 -12.19 8.68
CA VAL A 45 -8.58 -11.90 10.07
C VAL A 45 -8.45 -10.39 10.24
N ASP A 46 -7.73 -9.75 9.33
CA ASP A 46 -7.40 -8.33 9.44
C ASP A 46 -7.20 -7.70 8.05
N VAL A 47 -7.53 -6.42 7.93
CA VAL A 47 -7.25 -5.61 6.73
C VAL A 47 -6.77 -4.25 7.21
N GLN A 48 -5.60 -3.84 6.75
CA GLN A 48 -5.09 -2.50 7.04
C GLN A 48 -4.75 -1.77 5.76
N ASN A 49 -4.94 -0.46 5.82
CA ASN A 49 -4.65 0.46 4.73
C ASN A 49 -3.75 1.57 5.25
N TYR A 50 -2.58 1.70 4.65
CA TYR A 50 -1.61 2.73 4.97
C TYR A 50 -1.37 3.60 3.75
N TYR A 51 -1.47 4.91 3.94
CA TYR A 51 -1.01 5.87 2.96
C TYR A 51 0.48 6.11 3.18
N VAL A 52 1.20 6.26 2.07
CA VAL A 52 2.64 6.53 2.07
C VAL A 52 2.82 7.88 1.41
N LYS A 53 3.60 8.76 2.06
CA LYS A 53 4.01 10.01 1.45
C LYS A 53 5.18 9.74 0.50
N PRO A 54 5.01 9.95 -0.83
CA PRO A 54 6.12 9.87 -1.75
C PRO A 54 7.13 10.99 -1.43
N GLN A 55 8.41 10.65 -1.48
CA GLN A 55 9.49 11.63 -1.39
C GLN A 55 9.38 12.60 -2.58
N PRO A 56 9.53 13.91 -2.38
CA PRO A 56 9.46 14.85 -3.48
C PRO A 56 10.60 14.59 -4.45
N ASN A 57 10.29 14.05 -5.63
CA ASN A 57 11.15 14.23 -6.78
C ASN A 57 11.04 15.73 -7.12
N GLU A 58 12.16 16.45 -7.15
CA GLU A 58 12.27 17.94 -7.14
C GLU A 58 11.54 18.71 -8.28
N LEU A 59 10.67 18.08 -9.08
CA LEU A 59 10.19 18.61 -10.36
C LEU A 59 8.67 18.71 -10.54
N THR A 60 7.84 18.23 -9.62
CA THR A 60 6.37 18.30 -9.82
C THR A 60 5.62 18.61 -8.52
N GLU A 61 4.88 19.72 -8.50
CA GLU A 61 4.04 20.15 -7.36
C GLU A 61 2.82 19.24 -7.11
N THR A 62 2.54 18.33 -8.04
CA THR A 62 1.50 17.30 -7.95
C THR A 62 2.13 15.95 -7.60
N LEU A 63 1.70 15.37 -6.46
CA LEU A 63 2.22 14.08 -5.97
C LEU A 63 1.58 12.85 -6.64
N LEU A 64 0.44 13.04 -7.30
CA LEU A 64 -0.32 11.98 -7.97
C LEU A 64 -0.68 12.44 -9.38
N THR A 65 -0.54 11.58 -10.36
CA THR A 65 -1.02 11.83 -11.73
C THR A 65 -2.55 11.84 -11.76
N ASP A 66 -3.18 12.59 -12.68
CA ASP A 66 -4.64 12.63 -12.83
C ASP A 66 -5.26 11.25 -13.12
N ASP A 67 -4.59 10.42 -13.92
CA ASP A 67 -4.98 9.02 -14.16
C ASP A 67 -5.00 8.20 -12.88
N CYS A 68 -3.97 8.37 -12.03
CA CYS A 68 -3.87 7.67 -10.75
C CYS A 68 -5.02 8.05 -9.82
N LYS A 69 -5.34 9.35 -9.70
CA LYS A 69 -6.48 9.81 -8.87
C LYS A 69 -7.82 9.27 -9.38
N ALA A 70 -8.01 9.24 -10.70
CA ALA A 70 -9.25 8.78 -11.31
C ALA A 70 -9.47 7.28 -11.10
N GLU A 71 -8.40 6.47 -11.14
CA GLU A 71 -8.48 5.01 -11.01
C GLU A 71 -8.52 4.55 -9.54
N THR A 72 -7.73 5.19 -8.68
CA THR A 72 -7.55 4.77 -7.28
C THR A 72 -8.48 5.49 -6.31
N GLY A 73 -8.99 6.68 -6.69
CA GLY A 73 -9.78 7.54 -5.82
C GLY A 73 -9.00 8.11 -4.64
N LEU A 74 -7.66 8.12 -4.72
CA LEU A 74 -6.79 8.61 -3.66
C LEU A 74 -6.95 10.12 -3.43
N ASP A 75 -7.10 10.49 -2.16
CA ASP A 75 -7.11 11.88 -1.75
C ASP A 75 -5.67 12.39 -1.55
N GLU A 76 -5.30 13.40 -2.34
CA GLU A 76 -3.96 13.99 -2.29
C GLU A 76 -3.63 14.56 -0.90
N GLU A 77 -4.61 15.03 -0.13
CA GLU A 77 -4.38 15.57 1.21
C GLU A 77 -3.96 14.47 2.19
N LEU A 78 -4.53 13.28 2.07
CA LEU A 78 -4.16 12.11 2.89
C LEU A 78 -2.73 11.64 2.57
N VAL A 79 -2.38 11.60 1.29
CA VAL A 79 -1.04 11.23 0.84
C VAL A 79 0.01 12.27 1.27
N LYS A 80 -0.35 13.57 1.30
CA LYS A 80 0.55 14.64 1.78
C LYS A 80 0.85 14.58 3.27
N GLN A 81 -0.14 14.16 4.07
CA GLN A 81 -0.04 14.05 5.53
C GLN A 81 0.49 12.69 6.00
N ALA A 82 0.59 11.72 5.08
CA ALA A 82 1.05 10.39 5.38
C ALA A 82 2.51 10.32 5.86
N PRO A 83 2.87 9.28 6.63
CA PRO A 83 4.26 8.97 6.95
C PRO A 83 5.05 8.48 5.71
N PRO A 84 6.39 8.55 5.74
CA PRO A 84 7.23 8.02 4.67
C PRO A 84 7.17 6.49 4.62
N LEU A 85 7.61 5.92 3.48
CA LEU A 85 7.54 4.47 3.23
C LEU A 85 8.20 3.64 4.33
N ASP A 86 9.39 4.03 4.81
CA ASP A 86 10.09 3.32 5.89
C ASP A 86 9.24 3.17 7.15
N HIS A 87 8.54 4.24 7.56
CA HIS A 87 7.67 4.20 8.73
C HIS A 87 6.48 3.27 8.51
N VAL A 88 5.85 3.34 7.33
CA VAL A 88 4.72 2.47 6.99
C VAL A 88 5.13 1.00 6.99
N LEU A 89 6.30 0.67 6.41
CA LEU A 89 6.80 -0.70 6.40
C LEU A 89 7.10 -1.20 7.82
N GLU A 90 7.63 -0.34 8.70
CA GLU A 90 7.86 -0.70 10.10
C GLU A 90 6.53 -0.96 10.83
N GLU A 91 5.51 -0.12 10.63
CA GLU A 91 4.18 -0.32 11.21
C GLU A 91 3.51 -1.60 10.70
N VAL A 92 3.56 -1.84 9.38
CA VAL A 92 3.04 -3.05 8.75
C VAL A 92 3.71 -4.31 9.32
N THR A 93 5.04 -4.28 9.46
CA THR A 93 5.79 -5.42 10.01
C THR A 93 5.44 -5.66 11.47
N CYS A 94 5.42 -4.59 12.28
CA CYS A 94 5.04 -4.66 13.69
C CYS A 94 3.62 -5.23 13.87
N GLN A 95 2.68 -4.84 13.01
CA GLN A 95 1.29 -5.29 13.12
C GLN A 95 1.08 -6.74 12.63
N LEU A 96 1.81 -7.17 11.61
CA LEU A 96 1.84 -8.56 11.19
C LEU A 96 2.42 -9.47 12.28
N ASP A 97 3.52 -9.06 12.93
CA ASP A 97 4.10 -9.78 14.08
C ASP A 97 3.13 -9.89 15.28
N LEU A 98 2.27 -8.89 15.49
CA LEU A 98 1.25 -8.93 16.56
C LEU A 98 0.05 -9.83 16.22
N THR A 99 -0.22 -10.08 14.95
CA THR A 99 -1.42 -10.79 14.49
C THR A 99 -1.16 -12.28 14.21
N MET A 100 0.10 -12.65 13.98
CA MET A 100 0.56 -14.03 13.74
C MET A 100 0.98 -14.76 15.02
#